data_AF-A0A961WME6-F1
#
_entry.id   AF-A0A961WME6-F1
#
_cell.length_a   1.000
_cell.length_b   1.000
_cell.length_c   1.000
_cell.angle_alpha   90.00
_cell.angle_beta   90.00
_cell.angle_gamma   90.00
#
_symmetry.space_group_name_H-M   'P 1'
#
loop_
_entity.id
_entity.type
_entity.pdbx_description
1 polymer ?
#
loop_
_entity_poly.entity_id
_entity_poly.type
_entity_poly.pdbx_seq_one_letter_code
_entity_poly.pdbx_strand_id
1 'polypeptide(L)' 'MTQDEAFDLIKKALDETSAGLSEKVTMDTHLTEDEIIDSLDSMNFLFELEQLLGHKIEEIDETFDDFRIKRLIELISSD' A
#
# COMPACT_ATOMS: atom_id res chain seq x y z
N MET A 1 2.98 -5.45 13.78
CA MET A 1 3.83 -6.37 12.97
C MET A 1 5.24 -5.82 12.74
N THR A 2 6.20 -6.53 12.13
CA THR A 2 7.52 -5.95 11.77
C THR A 2 7.46 -5.14 10.47
N GLN A 3 8.42 -4.24 10.26
CA GLN A 3 8.50 -3.43 9.03
C GLN A 3 8.68 -4.27 7.77
N ASP A 4 9.47 -5.35 7.84
CA ASP A 4 9.70 -6.24 6.71
C ASP A 4 8.42 -7.01 6.35
N GLU A 5 7.68 -7.52 7.36
CA GLU A 5 6.38 -8.17 7.14
C GLU A 5 5.34 -7.20 6.56
N ALA A 6 5.31 -5.96 7.04
CA ALA A 6 4.41 -4.92 6.50
C ALA A 6 4.75 -4.59 5.06
N PHE A 7 6.04 -4.49 4.72
CA PHE A 7 6.48 -4.24 3.36
C PHE A 7 6.13 -5.41 2.42
N ASP A 8 6.33 -6.65 2.85
CA ASP A 8 5.95 -7.84 2.09
C ASP A 8 4.44 -7.91 1.86
N LEU A 9 3.62 -7.52 2.85
CA LEU A 9 2.16 -7.40 2.71
C LEU A 9 1.76 -6.36 1.67
N ILE A 10 2.36 -5.18 1.72
CA ILE A 10 2.13 -4.11 0.73
C ILE A 10 2.51 -4.59 -0.66
N LYS A 11 3.66 -5.25 -0.81
CA LYS A 11 4.08 -5.83 -2.10
C LYS A 11 3.09 -6.85 -2.61
N LYS A 12 2.58 -7.70 -1.73
CA LYS A 12 1.54 -8.67 -2.08
C LYS A 12 0.26 -7.98 -2.57
N ALA A 13 -0.24 -6.99 -1.83
CA ALA A 13 -1.44 -6.23 -2.23
C ALA A 13 -1.26 -5.53 -3.59
N LEU A 14 -0.06 -5.00 -3.87
CA LEU A 14 0.26 -4.41 -5.17
C LEU A 14 0.19 -5.45 -6.31
N ASP A 15 0.72 -6.65 -6.09
CA ASP A 15 0.67 -7.70 -7.12
C ASP A 15 -0.73 -8.30 -7.31
N GLU A 16 -1.57 -8.32 -6.28
CA GLU A 16 -3.01 -8.66 -6.40
C GLU A 16 -3.78 -7.58 -7.18
N THR A 17 -3.35 -6.32 -7.07
CA THR A 17 -3.92 -5.21 -7.85
C THR A 17 -3.53 -5.31 -9.32
N SER A 18 -2.23 -5.45 -9.59
CA SER A 18 -1.72 -5.69 -10.94
C SER A 18 -0.33 -6.34 -10.89
N ALA A 19 -0.19 -7.44 -11.63
CA ALA A 19 1.02 -8.24 -11.58
C ALA A 19 2.28 -7.45 -11.96
N GLY A 20 3.29 -7.49 -11.10
CA GLY A 20 4.60 -6.87 -11.33
C GLY A 20 4.70 -5.42 -10.83
N LEU A 21 3.68 -4.88 -10.17
CA LEU A 21 3.78 -3.59 -9.49
C LEU A 21 4.74 -3.65 -8.30
N SER A 22 4.81 -4.78 -7.60
CA SER A 22 5.68 -4.92 -6.43
C SER A 22 7.18 -4.83 -6.75
N GLU A 23 7.56 -5.08 -8.02
CA GLU A 23 8.94 -4.97 -8.49
C GLU A 23 9.40 -3.52 -8.68
N LYS A 24 8.45 -2.58 -8.76
CA LYS A 24 8.72 -1.16 -9.04
C LYS A 24 8.83 -0.29 -7.79
N VAL A 25 8.51 -0.85 -6.61
CA VAL A 25 8.39 -0.06 -5.38
C VAL A 25 9.56 -0.26 -4.42
N THR A 26 9.89 0.82 -3.72
CA THR A 26 10.85 0.88 -2.63
C THR A 26 10.21 1.57 -1.43
N MET A 27 10.90 1.62 -0.28
CA MET A 27 10.40 2.29 0.93
C MET A 27 10.03 3.77 0.72
N ASP A 28 10.77 4.46 -0.15
CA ASP A 28 10.59 5.90 -0.40
C ASP A 28 9.56 6.19 -1.52
N THR A 29 9.09 5.14 -2.21
CA THR A 29 8.15 5.27 -3.33
C THR A 29 6.82 5.82 -2.88
N HIS A 30 6.30 6.79 -3.64
CA HIS A 30 4.94 7.28 -3.52
C HIS A 30 4.08 6.67 -4.62
N LEU A 31 3.06 5.89 -4.24
CA LEU A 31 2.34 5.05 -5.19
C LEU A 31 1.63 5.82 -6.31
N THR A 32 1.01 6.96 -5.99
CA THR A 32 0.34 7.83 -6.97
C THR A 32 1.26 8.86 -7.60
N GLU A 33 2.08 9.60 -6.82
CA GLU A 33 3.01 10.61 -7.36
C GLU A 33 4.08 10.00 -8.30
N ASP A 34 4.58 8.80 -8.01
CA ASP A 34 5.55 8.10 -8.87
C ASP A 34 4.88 7.31 -10.00
N GLU A 35 3.57 7.51 -10.23
CA GLU A 35 2.77 6.87 -11.28
C GLU A 35 2.84 5.33 -11.26
N ILE A 36 2.96 4.74 -10.07
CA ILE A 36 2.93 3.28 -9.89
C ILE A 36 1.51 2.75 -10.07
N ILE A 37 0.54 3.46 -9.49
CA ILE A 37 -0.89 3.18 -9.57
C ILE A 37 -1.67 4.47 -9.82
N ASP A 38 -2.82 4.34 -10.50
CA ASP A 38 -3.76 5.44 -10.67
C ASP A 38 -4.81 5.49 -9.54
N SER A 39 -5.77 6.40 -9.62
CA SER A 39 -6.83 6.54 -8.60
C SER A 39 -7.73 5.31 -8.47
N LEU A 40 -7.95 4.56 -9.55
CA LEU A 40 -8.78 3.36 -9.52
C LEU A 40 -7.98 2.20 -8.91
N ASP A 41 -6.74 2.04 -9.34
CA ASP A 41 -5.81 1.06 -8.77
C ASP A 41 -5.52 1.35 -7.30
N SER A 42 -5.52 2.62 -6.88
CA SER A 42 -5.38 3.03 -5.48
C SER A 42 -6.49 2.47 -4.58
N MET A 43 -7.74 2.52 -5.05
CA MET A 43 -8.87 1.94 -4.34
C MET A 43 -8.78 0.42 -4.26
N ASN A 44 -8.39 -0.23 -5.37
CA ASN A 44 -8.22 -1.68 -5.41
C ASN A 44 -7.08 -2.13 -4.49
N PHE A 45 -5.94 -1.45 -4.55
CA PHE A 45 -4.78 -1.70 -3.68
C PHE A 45 -5.14 -1.57 -2.20
N LEU A 46 -5.81 -0.48 -1.82
CA LEU A 46 -6.25 -0.28 -0.45
C LEU A 46 -7.18 -1.41 -0.01
N PHE A 47 -8.14 -1.77 -0.85
CA PHE A 47 -9.06 -2.88 -0.56
C PHE A 47 -8.33 -4.22 -0.36
N GLU A 48 -7.41 -4.59 -1.26
CA GLU A 48 -6.62 -5.83 -1.13
C GLU A 48 -5.74 -5.82 0.12
N LEU A 49 -5.14 -4.67 0.44
CA LEU A 49 -4.33 -4.50 1.65
C LEU A 49 -5.19 -4.69 2.91
N GLU A 50 -6.37 -4.08 2.97
CA GLU A 50 -7.32 -4.26 4.08
C GLU A 50 -7.81 -5.72 4.20
N GLN A 51 -8.03 -6.41 3.07
CA GLN A 51 -8.38 -7.84 3.08
C GLN A 51 -7.26 -8.70 3.68
N LEU A 52 -6.00 -8.42 3.33
CA LEU A 52 -4.84 -9.13 3.87
C LEU A 52 -4.64 -8.84 5.37
N LEU A 53 -4.97 -7.63 5.82
CA LEU A 53 -4.87 -7.20 7.21
C LEU A 53 -6.05 -7.66 8.08
N GLY A 54 -7.20 -7.96 7.47
CA GLY A 54 -8.43 -8.32 8.16
C GLY A 54 -9.12 -7.16 8.89
N HIS A 55 -8.67 -5.92 8.67
CA HIS A 55 -9.25 -4.69 9.21
C HIS A 55 -9.05 -3.53 8.22
N LYS A 56 -9.73 -2.41 8.48
CA LYS A 56 -9.66 -1.21 7.64
C LYS A 56 -8.57 -0.25 8.12
N ILE A 57 -7.95 0.48 7.20
CA ILE A 57 -6.98 1.53 7.51
C ILE A 57 -7.72 2.87 7.45
N GLU A 58 -8.20 3.37 8.59
CA GLU A 58 -9.04 4.57 8.64
C GLU A 58 -8.25 5.88 8.43
N GLU A 59 -6.93 5.84 8.58
CA GLU A 59 -6.03 6.98 8.44
C GLU A 59 -5.76 7.37 6.99
N ILE A 60 -6.16 6.55 6.02
CA ILE A 60 -5.99 6.83 4.60
C ILE A 60 -7.31 7.40 4.07
N ASP A 61 -7.27 8.63 3.60
CA ASP A 61 -8.42 9.29 2.98
C ASP A 61 -8.49 9.01 1.47
N GLU A 62 -9.60 9.43 0.85
CA GLU A 62 -9.85 9.24 -0.59
C GLU A 62 -8.93 10.10 -1.50
N THR A 63 -8.10 10.98 -0.94
CA THR A 63 -7.16 11.80 -1.71
C THR A 63 -5.86 11.05 -2.02
N PHE A 64 -5.52 10.05 -1.20
CA PHE A 64 -4.28 9.28 -1.33
C PHE A 64 -3.00 10.15 -1.32
N ASP A 65 -3.05 11.32 -0.68
CA ASP A 65 -1.91 12.25 -0.59
C ASP A 65 -0.76 11.69 0.26
N ASP A 66 -1.03 10.70 1.12
CA ASP A 66 -0.06 10.07 2.04
C ASP A 66 0.32 8.63 1.63
N PHE A 67 0.17 8.27 0.35
CA PHE A 67 0.41 6.93 -0.20
C PHE A 67 1.89 6.59 -0.43
N ARG A 68 2.78 7.04 0.47
CA ARG A 68 4.17 6.59 0.53
C ARG A 68 4.26 5.24 1.20
N ILE A 69 5.05 4.33 0.64
CA ILE A 69 5.25 2.98 1.18
C ILE A 69 5.68 3.01 2.64
N LYS A 70 6.66 3.86 3.00
CA LYS A 70 7.10 4.04 4.38
C LYS A 70 5.96 4.44 5.32
N ARG A 71 5.06 5.31 4.87
CA ARG A 71 3.91 5.77 5.67
C ARG A 71 2.91 4.64 5.90
N LEU A 72 2.62 3.87 4.85
CA LEU A 72 1.79 2.67 4.94
C LEU A 72 2.38 1.66 5.93
N ILE A 73 3.69 1.41 5.87
CA ILE A 73 4.38 0.53 6.81
C ILE A 73 4.24 1.03 8.25
N GLU A 74 4.40 2.33 8.49
CA GLU A 74 4.24 2.92 9.82
C GLU A 74 2.82 2.74 10.36
N LEU A 75 1.79 2.95 9.54
CA LEU A 75 0.39 2.77 9.93
C LEU A 75 0.13 1.31 10.33
N ILE A 76 0.51 0.39 9.45
CA ILE A 76 0.17 -1.03 9.59
C ILE A 76 1.06 -1.72 10.65
N SER A 77 2.29 -1.24 10.86
CA SER A 77 3.18 -1.77 11.90
C SER A 77 2.84 -1.26 13.30
N SER A 78 2.06 -0.19 13.40
CA SER A 78 1.67 0.43 14.69
C SER A 78 0.44 -0.21 15.33
N ASP A 79 -0.23 -1.13 14.64
CA ASP A 79 -1.19 -2.12 15.17
C ASP A 79 -0.48 -3.44 15.59
#